data_AF-A0A316RBY8-F1
#
_entry.id   AF-A0A316RBY8-F1
#
_cell.length_a   1.000
_cell.length_b   1.000
_cell.length_c   1.000
_cell.angle_alpha   90.00
_cell.angle_beta   90.00
_cell.angle_gamma   90.00
#
_symmetry.space_group_name_H-M   'P 1'
#
loop_
_entity.id
_entity.type
_entity.pdbx_description
1 polymer ?
#
loop_
_entity_poly.entity_id
_entity_poly.type
_entity_poly.pdbx_seq_one_letter_code
_entity_poly.pdbx_strand_id
1 'polypeptide(L)'
;MYSAFVTAALTAAVSTVVGSAVSAVIASLIARKKSKKAIDEVTTARYIAIENGLQSILRAEIIRQHDKHTERGYCPLYAKEAMVKVYDAYHALGGNGMMTRFYNEIIALPEEPQKED
;
A
#
# COMPACT_ATOMS: atom_id res chain seq x y z
N MET A 1 47.63 20.13 49.03
CA MET A 1 47.94 19.79 47.62
C MET A 1 47.37 18.43 47.22
N TYR A 2 47.52 17.38 48.02
CA TYR A 2 46.98 16.04 47.75
C TYR A 2 45.44 15.98 47.67
N SER A 3 44.73 16.63 48.61
CA SER A 3 43.26 16.64 48.65
C SER A 3 42.61 17.26 47.42
N ALA A 4 43.12 18.38 46.92
CA ALA A 4 42.61 19.06 45.72
C ALA A 4 42.77 18.23 44.45
N PHE A 5 43.90 17.50 44.33
CA PHE A 5 44.15 16.59 43.21
C PHE A 5 43.18 15.41 43.20
N VAL A 6 42.93 14.81 44.38
CA VAL A 6 41.98 13.68 44.51
C VAL A 6 40.55 14.12 44.21
N THR A 7 40.13 15.28 44.70
CA THR A 7 38.78 15.81 44.40
C THR A 7 38.58 16.14 42.93
N ALA A 8 39.60 16.70 42.26
CA ALA A 8 39.54 17.01 40.83
C ALA A 8 39.50 15.73 39.97
N ALA A 9 40.27 14.71 40.35
CA ALA A 9 40.24 13.42 39.67
C ALA A 9 38.87 12.72 39.81
N LEU A 10 38.26 12.78 41.00
CA LEU A 10 36.96 12.17 41.27
C LEU A 10 35.82 12.85 40.47
N THR A 11 35.78 14.20 40.42
CA THR A 11 34.75 14.94 39.66
C THR A 11 34.91 14.78 38.15
N ALA A 12 36.13 14.69 37.63
CA ALA A 12 36.38 14.41 36.22
C ALA A 12 35.92 12.99 35.82
N ALA A 13 36.15 11.99 36.69
CA ALA A 13 35.72 10.61 36.47
C ALA A 13 34.19 10.48 36.48
N VAL A 14 33.49 11.11 37.43
CA VAL A 14 32.02 11.08 37.49
C VAL A 14 31.41 11.78 36.26
N SER A 15 31.95 12.92 35.85
CA SER A 15 31.41 13.68 34.70
C SER A 15 31.55 12.95 33.36
N THR A 16 32.67 12.25 33.15
CA THR A 16 32.91 11.46 31.92
C THR A 16 32.01 10.23 31.84
N VAL A 17 31.76 9.56 32.96
CA VAL A 17 30.86 8.39 33.01
C VAL A 17 29.40 8.79 32.75
N VAL A 18 28.92 9.87 33.37
CA VAL A 18 27.54 10.34 33.15
C VAL A 18 27.33 10.85 31.72
N GLY A 19 28.28 11.63 31.18
CA GLY A 19 28.18 12.17 29.82
C GLY A 19 28.18 11.10 28.72
N SER A 20 28.97 10.03 28.89
CA SER A 20 29.03 8.91 27.95
C SER A 20 27.75 8.06 27.96
N ALA A 21 27.15 7.82 29.13
CA ALA A 21 25.89 7.10 29.25
C ALA A 21 24.73 7.85 28.58
N VAL A 22 24.60 9.16 28.81
CA VAL A 22 23.56 10.00 28.18
C VAL A 22 23.73 10.03 26.66
N SER A 23 24.97 10.18 26.17
CA SER A 23 25.27 10.18 24.73
C SER A 23 24.90 8.85 24.06
N ALA A 24 25.19 7.72 24.71
CA ALA A 24 24.83 6.39 24.21
C ALA A 24 23.31 6.21 24.12
N VAL A 25 22.55 6.68 25.11
CA VAL A 25 21.09 6.65 25.10
C VAL A 25 20.54 7.47 23.92
N ILE A 26 21.02 8.70 23.72
CA ILE A 26 20.58 9.56 22.61
C ILE A 26 20.90 8.91 21.25
N ALA A 27 22.12 8.39 21.07
CA ALA A 27 22.52 7.69 19.86
C ALA A 27 21.62 6.47 19.57
N SER A 28 21.30 5.69 20.61
CA SER A 28 20.42 4.52 20.48
C SER A 28 18.99 4.91 20.05
N LEU A 29 18.45 6.03 20.56
CA LEU A 29 17.12 6.52 20.20
C LEU A 29 17.09 7.03 18.75
N ILE A 30 18.13 7.74 18.31
CA ILE A 30 18.27 8.21 16.91
C ILE A 30 18.36 7.01 15.96
N ALA A 31 19.17 6.00 16.29
CA ALA A 31 19.30 4.78 15.49
C ALA A 31 17.96 4.04 15.36
N ARG A 32 17.21 3.89 16.48
CA ARG A 32 15.88 3.26 16.48
C ARG A 32 14.87 4.03 15.61
N LYS A 33 14.83 5.36 15.68
CA LYS A 33 13.95 6.17 14.81
C LYS A 33 14.29 6.02 13.33
N LYS A 34 15.58 6.05 12.96
CA LYS A 34 16.03 5.86 11.57
C LYS A 34 15.66 4.48 11.04
N SER A 35 15.86 3.44 11.86
CA SER A 35 15.51 2.06 11.49
C SER A 35 14.01 1.87 11.32
N LYS A 36 13.18 2.42 12.22
CA LYS A 36 11.71 2.39 12.07
C LYS A 36 11.25 3.12 10.79
N LYS A 37 11.77 4.31 10.52
CA LYS A 37 11.45 5.05 9.28
C LYS A 37 11.79 4.25 8.02
N ALA A 38 12.96 3.60 7.99
CA ALA A 38 13.37 2.77 6.85
C ALA A 38 12.46 1.55 6.67
N ILE A 39 12.05 0.90 7.77
CA ILE A 39 11.10 -0.23 7.73
C ILE A 39 9.74 0.25 7.23
N ASP A 40 9.24 1.38 7.74
CA ASP A 40 7.96 1.96 7.33
C ASP A 40 7.98 2.35 5.83
N GLU A 41 9.09 2.90 5.34
CA GLU A 41 9.28 3.26 3.93
C GLU A 41 9.30 2.02 3.02
N VAL A 42 10.08 0.98 3.37
CA VAL A 42 10.10 -0.30 2.64
C VAL A 42 8.73 -0.97 2.64
N THR A 43 8.04 -0.92 3.78
CA THR A 43 6.70 -1.49 3.93
C THR A 43 5.71 -0.75 3.03
N THR A 44 5.73 0.58 3.04
CA THR A 44 4.89 1.44 2.19
C THR A 44 5.15 1.16 0.71
N ALA A 45 6.42 1.11 0.29
CA ALA A 45 6.79 0.80 -1.09
C ALA A 45 6.29 -0.59 -1.52
N ARG A 46 6.37 -1.59 -0.64
CA ARG A 46 5.82 -2.92 -0.89
C ARG A 46 4.30 -2.92 -1.00
N TYR A 47 3.60 -2.17 -0.15
CA TYR A 47 2.14 -2.01 -0.23
C TYR A 47 1.72 -1.39 -1.56
N ILE A 48 2.38 -0.30 -1.99
CA ILE A 48 2.12 0.34 -3.29
C ILE A 48 2.35 -0.64 -4.44
N ALA A 49 3.42 -1.44 -4.39
CA ALA A 49 3.68 -2.44 -5.42
C ALA A 49 2.58 -3.52 -5.49
N ILE A 50 2.03 -3.93 -4.34
CA ILE A 50 0.91 -4.87 -4.27
C ILE A 50 -0.36 -4.23 -4.82
N GLU A 51 -0.68 -2.99 -4.45
CA GLU A 51 -1.84 -2.25 -4.95
C GLU A 51 -1.81 -2.10 -6.48
N ASN A 52 -0.65 -1.73 -7.04
CA ASN A 52 -0.44 -1.64 -8.49
C ASN A 52 -0.60 -2.99 -9.20
N GLY A 53 -0.11 -4.06 -8.59
CA GLY A 53 -0.28 -5.42 -9.10
C GLY A 53 -1.75 -5.84 -9.11
N LEU A 54 -2.47 -5.60 -8.01
CA LEU A 54 -3.90 -5.90 -7.90
C LEU A 54 -4.72 -5.07 -8.89
N GLN A 55 -4.43 -3.77 -9.03
CA GLN A 55 -5.06 -2.90 -10.00
C GLN A 55 -4.88 -3.44 -11.44
N SER A 56 -3.68 -3.94 -11.76
CA SER A 56 -3.38 -4.53 -13.07
C SER A 56 -4.17 -5.82 -13.35
N ILE A 57 -4.32 -6.68 -12.34
CA ILE A 57 -5.12 -7.92 -12.43
C ILE A 57 -6.61 -7.59 -12.60
N LEU A 58 -7.14 -6.67 -11.80
CA LEU A 58 -8.54 -6.26 -11.89
C LEU A 58 -8.84 -5.60 -13.24
N ARG A 59 -7.92 -4.79 -13.77
CA ARG A 59 -8.01 -4.22 -15.13
C ARG A 59 -8.12 -5.32 -16.19
N ALA A 60 -7.26 -6.34 -16.12
CA ALA A 60 -7.29 -7.45 -17.06
C ALA A 60 -8.62 -8.23 -17.00
N GLU A 61 -9.18 -8.41 -15.80
CA GLU A 61 -10.47 -9.07 -15.62
C GLU A 61 -11.63 -8.27 -16.21
N ILE A 62 -11.65 -6.93 -16.05
CA ILE A 62 -12.67 -6.06 -16.66
C ILE A 62 -12.63 -6.19 -18.19
N ILE A 63 -11.43 -6.13 -18.79
CA ILE A 63 -11.24 -6.31 -20.24
C ILE A 63 -11.76 -7.68 -20.69
N ARG A 64 -11.35 -8.75 -20.00
CA ARG A 64 -11.74 -10.12 -20.36
C ARG A 64 -13.26 -10.33 -20.33
N GLN A 65 -13.93 -9.78 -19.32
CA GLN A 65 -15.39 -9.88 -19.18
C GLN A 65 -16.09 -8.99 -20.21
N HIS A 66 -15.54 -7.81 -20.50
CA HIS A 66 -16.04 -6.93 -21.55
C HIS A 66 -16.02 -7.63 -22.91
N ASP A 67 -14.87 -8.12 -23.34
CA ASP A 67 -14.72 -8.83 -24.61
C ASP A 67 -15.69 -10.02 -24.69
N LYS A 68 -15.71 -10.86 -23.64
CA LYS A 68 -16.58 -12.04 -23.57
C LYS A 68 -18.06 -11.71 -23.69
N HIS A 69 -18.53 -10.67 -23.00
CA HIS A 69 -19.97 -10.37 -22.92
C HIS A 69 -20.46 -9.49 -24.08
N THR A 70 -19.61 -8.62 -24.60
CA THR A 70 -19.91 -7.86 -25.81
C THR A 70 -19.96 -8.76 -27.04
N GLU A 71 -19.04 -9.73 -27.17
CA GLU A 71 -19.09 -10.75 -28.23
C GLU A 71 -20.38 -11.57 -28.19
N ARG A 72 -20.89 -11.87 -26.99
CA ARG A 72 -22.15 -12.60 -26.80
C ARG A 72 -23.40 -11.74 -27.01
N GLY A 73 -23.28 -10.41 -26.92
CA GLY A 73 -24.41 -9.49 -26.94
C GLY A 73 -25.30 -9.53 -25.68
N TYR A 74 -24.93 -10.28 -24.63
CA TYR A 74 -25.66 -10.32 -23.36
C TYR A 74 -24.73 -10.62 -22.16
N CYS A 75 -25.15 -10.18 -20.97
CA CYS A 75 -24.45 -10.42 -19.71
C CYS A 75 -25.44 -10.86 -18.63
N PRO A 76 -25.43 -12.14 -18.20
CA PRO A 76 -26.30 -12.64 -17.14
C PRO A 76 -26.19 -11.83 -15.86
N LEU A 77 -27.28 -11.73 -15.11
CA LEU A 77 -27.35 -10.91 -13.89
C LEU A 77 -26.21 -11.21 -12.89
N TYR A 78 -25.90 -12.50 -12.65
CA TYR A 78 -24.82 -12.88 -11.73
C TYR A 78 -23.44 -12.36 -12.20
N ALA A 79 -23.22 -12.28 -13.52
CA ALA A 79 -21.96 -11.78 -14.09
C ALA A 79 -21.89 -10.26 -13.97
N LYS A 80 -23.02 -9.55 -14.10
CA LYS A 80 -23.09 -8.12 -13.81
C LYS A 80 -22.78 -7.83 -12.35
N GLU A 81 -23.38 -8.56 -11.40
CA GLU A 81 -23.09 -8.38 -9.96
C GLU A 81 -21.61 -8.63 -9.62
N ALA A 82 -21.00 -9.66 -10.23
CA ALA A 82 -19.58 -9.91 -10.09
C ALA A 82 -18.74 -8.75 -10.67
N MET A 83 -19.15 -8.24 -11.83
CA MET A 83 -18.51 -7.11 -12.49
C MET A 83 -18.56 -5.82 -11.63
N VAL A 84 -19.67 -5.53 -10.95
CA VAL A 84 -19.76 -4.41 -9.99
C VAL A 84 -18.67 -4.51 -8.93
N LYS A 85 -18.51 -5.69 -8.30
CA LYS A 85 -17.50 -5.88 -7.24
C LYS A 85 -16.07 -5.71 -7.76
N VAL A 86 -15.79 -6.23 -8.96
CA VAL A 86 -14.47 -6.09 -9.61
C VAL A 86 -14.19 -4.62 -9.93
N TYR A 87 -15.17 -3.93 -10.52
CA TYR A 87 -15.03 -2.52 -10.88
C TYR A 87 -14.87 -1.63 -9.65
N ASP A 88 -15.67 -1.82 -8.60
CA ASP A 88 -15.59 -1.02 -7.37
C ASP A 88 -14.21 -1.18 -6.71
N ALA A 89 -13.69 -2.40 -6.62
CA ALA A 89 -12.34 -2.66 -6.12
C ALA A 89 -11.25 -2.00 -6.98
N TYR A 90 -11.40 -2.06 -8.31
CA TYR A 90 -10.48 -1.42 -9.25
C TYR A 90 -10.49 0.11 -9.10
N HIS A 91 -11.69 0.69 -9.00
CA HIS A 91 -11.88 2.13 -8.91
C HIS A 91 -11.38 2.67 -7.56
N ALA A 92 -11.59 1.93 -6.46
CA ALA A 92 -11.07 2.26 -5.14
C ALA A 92 -9.53 2.34 -5.09
N LEU A 93 -8.83 1.56 -5.94
CA LEU A 93 -7.38 1.63 -6.11
C LEU A 93 -6.93 2.79 -7.02
N GLY A 94 -7.82 3.71 -7.40
CA GLY A 94 -7.53 4.86 -8.27
C GLY A 94 -7.64 4.58 -9.77
N GLY A 95 -8.27 3.47 -10.18
CA GLY A 95 -8.49 3.13 -11.58
C GLY A 95 -9.52 4.02 -12.28
N ASN A 96 -9.32 4.34 -13.57
CA ASN A 96 -10.17 5.29 -14.31
C ASN A 96 -10.14 5.09 -15.85
N GLY A 97 -10.91 5.93 -16.55
CA GLY A 97 -10.91 6.03 -18.02
C GLY A 97 -11.62 4.88 -18.72
N MET A 98 -10.87 4.13 -19.53
CA MET A 98 -11.40 3.07 -20.39
C MET A 98 -12.14 1.96 -19.62
N MET A 99 -11.69 1.61 -18.41
CA MET A 99 -12.32 0.53 -17.64
C MET A 99 -13.72 0.89 -17.14
N THR A 100 -13.93 2.16 -16.78
CA THR A 100 -15.28 2.67 -16.42
C THR A 100 -16.22 2.58 -17.62
N ARG A 101 -15.73 2.88 -18.82
CA ARG A 101 -16.51 2.73 -20.04
C ARG A 101 -16.88 1.26 -20.29
N PHE A 102 -15.91 0.35 -20.20
CA PHE A 102 -16.15 -1.08 -20.39
C PHE A 102 -17.13 -1.64 -19.36
N TYR A 103 -16.99 -1.23 -18.10
CA TYR A 103 -17.97 -1.54 -17.06
C TYR A 103 -19.39 -1.11 -17.47
N ASN A 104 -19.57 0.16 -17.85
CA ASN A 104 -20.88 0.68 -18.24
C ASN A 104 -21.47 -0.06 -19.45
N GLU A 105 -20.63 -0.39 -20.44
CA GLU A 105 -21.05 -1.17 -21.61
C GLU A 105 -21.52 -2.57 -21.22
N ILE A 106 -20.84 -3.27 -20.30
CA ILE A 106 -21.28 -4.59 -19.79
C ILE A 106 -22.61 -4.48 -19.04
N ILE A 107 -22.76 -3.48 -18.17
CA ILE A 107 -23.98 -3.31 -17.37
C ILE A 107 -25.20 -2.98 -18.26
N ALA A 108 -24.97 -2.28 -19.37
CA ALA A 108 -26.00 -1.93 -20.35
C ALA A 108 -26.46 -3.11 -21.23
N LEU A 109 -25.70 -4.22 -21.29
CA LEU A 109 -26.09 -5.40 -22.05
C LEU A 109 -27.39 -6.03 -21.50
N PRO A 110 -28.21 -6.66 -22.35
CA PRO A 110 -29.35 -7.46 -21.88
C PRO A 110 -28.87 -8.64 -21.01
N GLU A 111 -29.75 -9.15 -20.16
CA GLU A 111 -29.41 -10.23 -19.21
C GLU A 111 -29.59 -11.63 -19.80
N GLU A 112 -30.42 -11.73 -20.83
CA GLU A 112 -30.70 -12.97 -21.55
C GLU A 112 -30.27 -12.84 -23.03
N PRO A 113 -29.93 -13.96 -23.70
CA PRO A 113 -29.71 -13.95 -25.13
C PRO A 113 -30.95 -13.42 -25.85
N GLN A 114 -30.78 -12.47 -26.76
CA GLN A 114 -31.86 -12.07 -27.65
C GLN A 114 -32.13 -13.23 -28.61
N LYS A 115 -33.36 -13.74 -28.64
CA LYS A 115 -33.76 -14.74 -29.64
C LYS A 115 -33.80 -14.03 -31.00
N GLU A 116 -33.07 -14.55 -31.98
CA GLU A 116 -33.27 -14.16 -33.37
C GLU A 116 -34.66 -14.67 -33.79
N ASP A 117 -35.55 -13.74 -34.18
CA ASP A 117 -36.87 -14.03 -34.76
C ASP A 117 -36.75 -14.57 -36.19
#